data_AF-A0A1V5Q7H6-F1
#
_entry.id   AF-A0A1V5Q7H6-F1
#
_cell.length_a   1.000
_cell.length_b   1.000
_cell.length_c   1.000
_cell.angle_alpha   90.00
_cell.angle_beta   90.00
_cell.angle_gamma   90.00
#
_symmetry.space_group_name_H-M   'P 1'
#
loop_
_entity.id
_entity.type
_entity.pdbx_description
1 polymer ?
#
loop_
_entity_poly.entity_id
_entity_poly.type
_entity_poly.pdbx_seq_one_letter_code
_entity_poly.pdbx_strand_id
1 'polypeptide(L)'
;MGKLHFDINRPIHLARRDVFFERAVELLYTPLQNLTTAERIIHAEVVISLLKTAESHAFFGIQSSGTIAQETDFLRFLKLISDNVQSAHAMLQHQLHLEAEESFLCQFLSATPEQCVLPAMHYQRRAEDILQGLWNILQLAHTAYRTLQQTNLDRLTEEERGRYQKAYESFRNDVMTRYAVPSMKKTATSTHA
;
A
#
# COMPACT_ATOMS: atom_id res chain seq x y z
N MET A 1 -9.58 24.05 -21.81
CA MET A 1 -10.60 22.98 -21.78
C MET A 1 -10.36 21.88 -20.74
N GLY A 2 -9.21 21.79 -20.05
CA GLY A 2 -8.93 20.65 -19.13
C GLY A 2 -9.56 20.69 -17.72
N LYS A 3 -9.76 21.87 -17.10
CA LYS A 3 -10.19 21.97 -15.69
C LYS A 3 -11.64 21.56 -15.42
N LEU A 4 -12.55 21.80 -16.37
CA LEU A 4 -13.97 21.45 -16.25
C LEU A 4 -14.22 19.94 -16.06
N HIS A 5 -13.41 19.07 -16.67
CA HIS A 5 -13.54 17.62 -16.51
C HIS A 5 -13.09 17.11 -15.13
N PHE A 6 -12.07 17.75 -14.55
CA PHE A 6 -11.58 17.38 -13.21
C PHE A 6 -12.56 17.80 -12.12
N ASP A 7 -13.23 18.95 -12.29
CA ASP A 7 -14.23 19.43 -11.33
C ASP A 7 -15.45 18.49 -11.27
N ILE A 8 -15.99 18.09 -12.43
CA ILE A 8 -17.16 17.19 -12.48
C ILE A 8 -16.87 15.85 -11.80
N ASN A 9 -15.65 15.33 -11.94
CA ASN A 9 -15.27 14.01 -11.43
C ASN A 9 -14.52 14.05 -10.09
N ARG A 10 -14.31 15.22 -9.49
CA ARG A 10 -13.60 15.37 -8.21
C ARG A 10 -14.13 14.43 -7.12
N PRO A 11 -15.45 14.28 -6.88
CA PRO A 11 -15.95 13.38 -5.85
C PRO A 11 -15.55 11.91 -6.09
N ILE A 12 -15.49 11.49 -7.35
CA ILE A 12 -15.12 10.12 -7.74
C ILE A 12 -13.62 9.90 -7.51
N HIS A 13 -12.79 10.88 -7.85
CA HIS A 13 -11.35 10.82 -7.59
C HIS A 13 -11.03 10.80 -6.10
N LEU A 14 -11.70 11.62 -5.29
CA LEU A 14 -11.57 11.59 -3.83
C LEU A 14 -11.97 10.22 -3.26
N ALA A 15 -13.11 9.67 -3.70
CA ALA A 15 -13.57 8.36 -3.25
C ALA A 15 -12.57 7.25 -3.58
N ARG A 16 -12.03 7.21 -4.82
CA ARG A 16 -11.01 6.23 -5.19
C ARG A 16 -9.72 6.40 -4.41
N ARG A 17 -9.23 7.63 -4.26
CA ARG A 17 -8.05 7.92 -3.45
C ARG A 17 -8.20 7.31 -2.05
N ASP A 18 -9.33 7.59 -1.41
CA ASP A 18 -9.59 7.18 -0.03
C ASP A 18 -9.68 5.65 0.09
N VAL A 19 -10.51 5.00 -0.73
CA VAL A 19 -10.67 3.52 -0.68
C VAL A 19 -9.34 2.79 -0.88
N PHE A 20 -8.55 3.19 -1.88
CA PHE A 20 -7.31 2.50 -2.20
C PHE A 20 -6.22 2.77 -1.15
N PHE A 21 -6.14 4.00 -0.63
CA PHE A 21 -5.25 4.32 0.48
C PHE A 21 -5.62 3.53 1.73
N GLU A 22 -6.89 3.54 2.15
CA GLU A 22 -7.34 2.82 3.34
C GLU A 22 -7.08 1.32 3.21
N ARG A 23 -7.30 0.73 2.03
CA ARG A 23 -6.96 -0.67 1.81
C ARG A 23 -5.47 -0.94 1.90
N ALA A 24 -4.64 -0.08 1.32
CA ALA A 24 -3.18 -0.21 1.41
C ALA A 24 -2.73 -0.18 2.87
N VAL A 25 -3.29 0.73 3.67
CA VAL A 25 -3.01 0.85 5.11
C VAL A 25 -3.45 -0.40 5.88
N GLU A 26 -4.64 -0.94 5.61
CA GLU A 26 -5.10 -2.19 6.21
C GLU A 26 -4.16 -3.36 5.90
N LEU A 27 -3.71 -3.49 4.66
CA LEU A 27 -2.77 -4.53 4.27
C LEU A 27 -1.41 -4.35 4.94
N LEU A 28 -0.92 -3.11 5.05
CA LEU A 28 0.32 -2.82 5.77
C LEU A 28 0.24 -3.25 7.24
N TYR A 29 -0.92 -3.15 7.90
CA TYR A 29 -1.10 -3.66 9.27
C TYR A 29 -1.26 -5.18 9.38
N THR A 30 -1.27 -5.93 8.26
CA THR A 30 -1.40 -7.38 8.28
C THR A 30 -0.10 -8.02 8.79
N PRO A 31 -0.13 -8.89 9.82
CA PRO A 31 1.07 -9.55 10.31
C PRO A 31 1.66 -10.50 9.24
N LEU A 32 2.96 -10.36 8.95
CA LEU A 32 3.65 -11.09 7.88
C LEU A 32 4.48 -12.29 8.37
N GLN A 33 4.48 -12.59 9.68
CA GLN A 33 5.36 -13.59 10.28
C GLN A 33 5.15 -15.00 9.71
N ASN A 34 3.91 -15.32 9.32
CA ASN A 34 3.54 -16.63 8.79
C ASN A 34 3.65 -16.73 7.26
N LEU A 35 4.12 -15.67 6.59
CA LEU A 35 4.28 -15.65 5.13
C LEU A 35 5.72 -16.00 4.76
N THR A 36 5.87 -16.80 3.70
CA THR A 36 7.15 -17.02 3.02
C THR A 36 7.66 -15.74 2.36
N THR A 37 8.97 -15.68 2.04
CA THR A 37 9.57 -14.52 1.35
C THR A 37 8.83 -14.18 0.05
N ALA A 38 8.44 -15.19 -0.74
CA ALA A 38 7.67 -15.00 -1.97
C ALA A 38 6.27 -14.41 -1.72
N GLU A 39 5.56 -14.88 -0.69
CA GLU A 39 4.25 -14.33 -0.32
C GLU A 39 4.37 -12.89 0.21
N ARG A 40 5.45 -12.56 0.94
CA ARG A 40 5.73 -11.18 1.39
C ARG A 40 6.01 -10.25 0.21
N ILE A 41 6.71 -10.72 -0.83
CA ILE A 41 6.92 -9.97 -2.08
C ILE A 41 5.59 -9.66 -2.76
N ILE A 42 4.75 -10.67 -2.98
CA ILE A 42 3.42 -10.50 -3.58
C ILE A 42 2.56 -9.54 -2.75
N HIS A 43 2.60 -9.66 -1.42
CA HIS A 43 1.91 -8.74 -0.53
C HIS A 43 2.37 -7.29 -0.74
N ALA A 44 3.68 -7.04 -0.78
CA ALA A 44 4.22 -5.70 -1.01
C ALA A 44 3.84 -5.15 -2.40
N GLU A 45 3.82 -5.99 -3.44
CA GLU A 45 3.39 -5.61 -4.79
C GLU A 45 1.92 -5.16 -4.83
N VAL A 46 1.04 -5.87 -4.11
CA VAL A 46 -0.36 -5.47 -3.97
C VAL A 46 -0.47 -4.11 -3.29
N VAL A 47 0.25 -3.90 -2.18
CA VAL A 47 0.26 -2.60 -1.47
C VAL A 47 0.76 -1.49 -2.40
N ILE A 48 1.84 -1.71 -3.16
CA ILE A 48 2.37 -0.73 -4.12
C ILE A 48 1.33 -0.39 -5.18
N SER A 49 0.63 -1.38 -5.73
CA SER A 49 -0.44 -1.17 -6.72
C SER A 49 -1.57 -0.31 -6.19
N LEU A 50 -2.00 -0.57 -4.94
CA LEU A 50 -3.03 0.22 -4.26
C LEU A 50 -2.56 1.66 -4.05
N LEU A 51 -1.33 1.86 -3.56
CA LEU A 51 -0.75 3.19 -3.33
C LEU A 51 -0.61 3.99 -4.63
N LYS A 52 -0.16 3.38 -5.73
CA LYS A 52 -0.09 4.02 -7.05
C LYS A 52 -1.46 4.47 -7.56
N THR A 53 -2.49 3.66 -7.32
CA THR A 53 -3.87 4.02 -7.69
C THR A 53 -4.37 5.19 -6.83
N ALA A 54 -4.11 5.16 -5.53
CA ALA A 54 -4.45 6.27 -4.63
C ALA A 54 -3.71 7.56 -5.02
N GLU A 55 -2.42 7.47 -5.36
CA GLU A 55 -1.60 8.59 -5.81
C GLU A 55 -2.15 9.22 -7.10
N SER A 56 -2.49 8.39 -8.10
CA SER A 56 -3.05 8.87 -9.36
C SER A 56 -4.36 9.64 -9.14
N HIS A 57 -5.22 9.13 -8.26
CA HIS A 57 -6.49 9.77 -7.95
C HIS A 57 -6.37 10.97 -7.00
N ALA A 58 -5.37 10.99 -6.12
CA ALA A 58 -4.98 12.21 -5.41
C ALA A 58 -4.50 13.29 -6.39
N PHE A 59 -3.67 12.92 -7.37
CA PHE A 59 -3.19 13.82 -8.40
C PHE A 59 -4.36 14.41 -9.22
N PHE A 60 -5.32 13.60 -9.66
CA PHE A 60 -6.50 14.13 -10.37
C PHE A 60 -7.39 14.97 -9.47
N GLY A 61 -7.54 14.61 -8.19
CA GLY A 61 -8.25 15.40 -7.19
C GLY A 61 -7.68 16.81 -7.10
N ILE A 62 -6.36 16.97 -6.96
CA ILE A 62 -5.74 18.30 -6.81
C ILE A 62 -5.85 19.19 -8.06
N GLN A 63 -6.16 18.65 -9.23
CA GLN A 63 -6.36 19.45 -10.45
C GLN A 63 -7.68 20.23 -10.45
N SER A 64 -8.61 19.90 -9.55
CA SER A 64 -9.90 20.58 -9.45
C SER A 64 -9.80 21.97 -8.82
N SER A 65 -10.80 22.82 -9.06
CA SER A 65 -10.92 24.17 -8.50
C SER A 65 -11.15 24.19 -6.98
N GLY A 66 -11.70 23.12 -6.41
CA GLY A 66 -11.98 22.96 -4.98
C GLY A 66 -10.79 22.47 -4.13
N THR A 67 -9.57 22.48 -4.68
CA THR A 67 -8.37 21.94 -4.04
C THR A 67 -7.92 22.74 -2.81
N ILE A 68 -7.40 22.03 -1.81
CA ILE A 68 -6.78 22.60 -0.61
C ILE A 68 -5.30 22.20 -0.47
N ALA A 69 -4.52 23.00 0.27
CA ALA A 69 -3.07 22.76 0.43
C ALA A 69 -2.76 21.36 0.97
N GLN A 70 -3.56 20.89 1.94
CA GLN A 70 -3.41 19.59 2.58
C GLN A 70 -3.56 18.42 1.60
N GLU A 71 -4.28 18.57 0.48
CA GLU A 71 -4.33 17.52 -0.54
C GLU A 71 -3.00 17.37 -1.28
N THR A 72 -2.28 18.46 -1.48
CA THR A 72 -0.93 18.42 -2.07
C THR A 72 0.06 17.78 -1.10
N ASP A 73 -0.03 18.10 0.19
CA ASP A 73 0.79 17.45 1.22
C ASP A 73 0.47 15.96 1.33
N PHE A 74 -0.80 15.59 1.24
CA PHE A 74 -1.21 14.20 1.22
C PHE A 74 -0.70 13.44 -0.01
N LEU A 75 -0.67 14.07 -1.19
CA LEU A 75 -0.05 13.47 -2.37
C LEU A 75 1.45 13.22 -2.16
N ARG A 76 2.18 14.14 -1.53
CA ARG A 76 3.60 13.93 -1.17
C ARG A 76 3.76 12.81 -0.15
N PHE A 77 2.85 12.75 0.82
CA PHE A 77 2.79 11.66 1.79
C PHE A 77 2.57 10.30 1.12
N LEU A 78 1.63 10.19 0.19
CA LEU A 78 1.37 8.97 -0.60
C LEU A 78 2.62 8.48 -1.36
N LYS A 79 3.39 9.42 -1.95
CA LYS A 79 4.66 9.10 -2.61
C LYS A 79 5.69 8.57 -1.62
N LEU A 80 5.86 9.26 -0.49
CA LEU A 80 6.80 8.84 0.55
C LEU A 80 6.51 7.42 1.05
N ILE A 81 5.25 7.10 1.35
CA ILE A 81 4.90 5.75 1.79
C ILE A 81 5.08 4.72 0.67
N SER A 82 4.76 5.07 -0.59
CA SER A 82 5.00 4.21 -1.75
C SER A 82 6.49 3.87 -1.91
N ASP A 83 7.37 4.87 -1.78
CA ASP A 83 8.83 4.69 -1.88
C ASP A 83 9.38 3.80 -0.76
N ASN A 84 8.83 3.91 0.45
CA ASN A 84 9.19 3.03 1.57
C ASN A 84 8.75 1.59 1.30
N VAL A 85 7.53 1.36 0.82
CA VAL A 85 7.07 -0.01 0.49
C VAL A 85 7.87 -0.60 -0.67
N GLN A 86 8.22 0.21 -1.68
CA GLN A 86 9.11 -0.22 -2.78
C GLN A 86 10.50 -0.59 -2.27
N SER A 87 11.03 0.16 -1.30
CA SER A 87 12.32 -0.16 -0.68
C SER A 87 12.26 -1.49 0.09
N ALA A 88 11.20 -1.72 0.86
CA ALA A 88 10.99 -3.00 1.54
C ALA A 88 10.82 -4.16 0.55
N HIS A 89 10.07 -3.96 -0.55
CA HIS A 89 9.91 -4.93 -1.63
C HIS A 89 11.26 -5.31 -2.27
N ALA A 90 12.11 -4.33 -2.58
CA ALA A 90 13.44 -4.59 -3.11
C ALA A 90 14.31 -5.42 -2.15
N MET A 91 14.24 -5.14 -0.83
CA MET A 91 14.96 -5.94 0.16
C MET A 91 14.46 -7.39 0.19
N LEU A 92 13.14 -7.62 0.11
CA LEU A 92 12.57 -8.96 0.04
C LEU A 92 12.97 -9.70 -1.24
N GLN A 93 13.03 -9.02 -2.39
CA GLN A 93 13.52 -9.60 -3.64
C GLN A 93 14.99 -10.02 -3.53
N HIS A 94 15.85 -9.19 -2.94
CA HIS A 94 17.24 -9.53 -2.71
C HIS A 94 17.39 -10.72 -1.74
N GLN A 95 16.58 -10.78 -0.69
CA GLN A 95 16.51 -11.94 0.20
C GLN A 95 16.16 -13.21 -0.59
N LEU A 96 15.07 -13.18 -1.37
CA LEU A 96 14.63 -14.33 -2.17
C LEU A 96 15.72 -14.81 -3.12
N HIS A 97 16.43 -13.88 -3.76
CA HIS A 97 17.51 -14.21 -4.68
C HIS A 97 18.68 -14.91 -3.99
N LEU A 98 18.88 -14.74 -2.68
CA LEU A 98 19.94 -15.43 -1.92
C LEU A 98 19.47 -16.73 -1.27
N GLU A 99 18.17 -16.88 -1.02
CA GLU A 99 17.58 -18.08 -0.38
C GLU A 99 17.31 -19.23 -1.37
N ALA A 100 17.23 -18.94 -2.67
CA ALA A 100 16.91 -19.95 -3.68
C ALA A 100 18.00 -21.04 -3.81
N GLU A 101 17.59 -22.31 -3.92
CA GLU A 101 18.50 -23.46 -4.11
C GLU A 101 19.40 -23.30 -5.35
N GLU A 102 18.86 -22.70 -6.42
CA GLU A 102 19.61 -22.26 -7.61
C GLU A 102 19.72 -20.73 -7.65
N SER A 103 20.20 -20.13 -6.55
CA SER A 103 20.42 -18.69 -6.46
C SER A 103 21.38 -18.19 -7.55
N PHE A 104 20.85 -17.48 -8.54
CA PHE A 104 21.67 -16.82 -9.57
C PHE A 104 22.70 -15.88 -8.93
N LEU A 105 22.34 -15.24 -7.81
CA LEU A 105 23.19 -14.26 -7.14
C LEU A 105 24.35 -14.93 -6.41
N CYS A 106 24.13 -16.05 -5.70
CA CYS A 106 25.21 -16.83 -5.11
C CYS A 106 26.14 -17.41 -6.20
N GLN A 107 25.58 -17.89 -7.32
CA GLN A 107 26.36 -18.35 -8.48
C GLN A 107 27.21 -17.22 -9.08
N PHE A 108 26.60 -16.06 -9.32
CA PHE A 108 27.28 -14.88 -9.87
C PHE A 108 28.42 -14.40 -8.96
N LEU A 109 28.19 -14.42 -7.64
CA LEU A 109 29.19 -14.02 -6.64
C LEU A 109 30.22 -15.12 -6.35
N SER A 110 30.08 -16.32 -6.93
CA SER A 110 30.89 -17.50 -6.59
C SER A 110 30.90 -17.80 -5.08
N ALA A 111 29.76 -17.56 -4.41
CA ALA A 111 29.59 -17.75 -2.97
C ALA A 111 28.94 -19.10 -2.68
N THR A 112 29.30 -19.73 -1.56
CA THR A 112 28.62 -20.94 -1.08
C THR A 112 27.26 -20.58 -0.47
N PRO A 113 26.30 -21.52 -0.42
CA PRO A 113 25.02 -21.28 0.23
C PRO A 113 25.15 -20.75 1.66
N GLU A 114 26.12 -21.27 2.43
CA GLU A 114 26.39 -20.84 3.81
C GLU A 114 26.84 -19.39 3.89
N GLN A 115 27.58 -18.90 2.89
CA GLN A 115 28.00 -17.50 2.80
C GLN A 115 26.84 -16.57 2.45
N CYS A 116 25.79 -17.07 1.79
CA CYS A 116 24.60 -16.30 1.40
C CYS A 116 23.56 -16.16 2.53
N VAL A 117 23.57 -17.04 3.53
CA VAL A 117 22.59 -17.02 4.65
C VAL A 117 22.60 -15.69 5.41
N LEU A 118 23.78 -15.23 5.85
CA LEU A 118 23.88 -14.01 6.65
C LEU A 118 23.44 -12.75 5.87
N PRO A 119 23.85 -12.53 4.60
CA PRO A 119 23.31 -11.48 3.75
C PRO A 119 21.78 -11.54 3.56
N ALA A 120 21.20 -12.74 3.36
CA ALA A 120 19.74 -12.89 3.24
C ALA A 120 19.02 -12.41 4.51
N MET A 121 19.53 -12.81 5.69
CA MET A 121 19.00 -12.34 6.98
C MET A 121 19.12 -10.82 7.15
N HIS A 122 20.20 -10.20 6.64
CA HIS A 122 20.34 -8.75 6.66
C HIS A 122 19.27 -8.05 5.81
N TYR A 123 18.99 -8.55 4.61
CA TYR A 123 17.92 -8.01 3.77
C TYR A 123 16.54 -8.16 4.42
N GLN A 124 16.25 -9.34 5.00
CA GLN A 124 15.02 -9.56 5.76
C GLN A 124 14.85 -8.50 6.86
N ARG A 125 15.86 -8.33 7.71
CA ARG A 125 15.83 -7.36 8.81
C ARG A 125 15.60 -5.94 8.32
N ARG A 126 16.23 -5.54 7.20
CA ARG A 126 16.03 -4.21 6.62
C ARG A 126 14.61 -4.02 6.11
N ALA A 127 14.02 -5.02 5.47
CA ALA A 127 12.62 -4.96 5.07
C ALA A 127 11.69 -4.77 6.29
N GLU A 128 11.93 -5.53 7.36
CA GLU A 128 11.17 -5.45 8.61
C GLU A 128 11.32 -4.08 9.29
N ASP A 129 12.54 -3.55 9.39
CA ASP A 129 12.82 -2.22 9.96
C ASP A 129 12.08 -1.10 9.18
N ILE A 130 12.07 -1.18 7.84
CA ILE A 130 11.38 -0.21 6.97
C ILE A 130 9.86 -0.27 7.22
N LEU A 131 9.27 -1.47 7.23
CA LEU A 131 7.83 -1.65 7.43
C LEU A 131 7.40 -1.20 8.84
N GLN A 132 8.22 -1.48 9.86
CA GLN A 132 7.98 -1.02 11.23
C GLN A 132 8.06 0.51 11.33
N GLY A 133 9.02 1.14 10.66
CA GLY A 133 9.11 2.60 10.57
C GLY A 133 7.87 3.20 9.88
N LEU A 134 7.40 2.57 8.82
CA LEU A 134 6.20 2.98 8.10
C LEU A 134 4.94 2.90 8.97
N TRP A 135 4.79 1.86 9.82
CA TRP A 135 3.68 1.78 10.77
C TRP A 135 3.65 2.97 11.73
N ASN A 136 4.79 3.36 12.27
CA ASN A 136 4.86 4.51 13.19
C ASN A 136 4.40 5.80 12.48
N ILE A 137 4.83 6.00 11.23
CA ILE A 137 4.42 7.15 10.43
C ILE A 137 2.91 7.12 10.13
N LEU A 138 2.36 5.95 9.78
CA LEU A 138 0.93 5.78 9.49
C LEU A 138 0.05 6.04 10.72
N GLN A 139 0.50 5.66 11.92
CA GLN A 139 -0.19 5.97 13.17
C GLN A 139 -0.28 7.48 13.40
N LEU A 140 0.82 8.22 13.18
CA LEU A 140 0.82 9.69 13.28
C LEU A 140 -0.04 10.35 12.20
N ALA A 141 -0.09 9.77 11.00
CA ALA A 141 -0.85 10.31 9.87
C ALA A 141 -2.37 10.09 9.98
N HIS A 142 -2.84 9.18 10.84
CA HIS A 142 -4.25 8.80 10.91
C HIS A 142 -5.19 10.01 11.12
N THR A 143 -4.91 10.84 12.13
CA THR A 143 -5.72 12.02 12.44
C THR A 143 -5.65 13.04 11.31
N ALA A 144 -4.47 13.29 10.74
CA ALA A 144 -4.31 14.22 9.63
C ALA A 144 -5.11 13.78 8.39
N TYR A 145 -5.07 12.48 8.07
CA TYR A 145 -5.85 11.89 6.99
C TYR A 145 -7.37 12.03 7.22
N ARG A 146 -7.87 11.68 8.42
CA ARG A 146 -9.30 11.79 8.73
C ARG A 146 -9.81 13.23 8.66
N THR A 147 -9.02 14.19 9.18
CA THR A 147 -9.32 15.61 9.06
C THR A 147 -9.35 16.06 7.59
N LEU A 148 -8.39 15.61 6.77
CA LEU A 148 -8.39 15.91 5.33
C LEU A 148 -9.61 15.33 4.62
N GLN A 149 -9.97 14.08 4.90
CA GLN A 149 -11.15 13.44 4.32
C GLN A 149 -12.42 14.22 4.67
N GLN A 150 -12.63 14.53 5.96
CA GLN A 150 -13.78 15.30 6.41
C GLN A 150 -13.81 16.70 5.77
N THR A 151 -12.68 17.41 5.76
CA THR A 151 -12.60 18.74 5.14
C THR A 151 -12.95 18.72 3.65
N ASN A 152 -12.55 17.66 2.94
CA ASN A 152 -12.93 17.50 1.54
C ASN A 152 -14.45 17.29 1.40
N LEU A 153 -15.06 16.44 2.23
CA LEU A 153 -16.50 16.14 2.20
C LEU A 153 -17.39 17.34 2.61
N ASP A 154 -16.91 18.18 3.52
CA ASP A 154 -17.61 19.39 3.95
C ASP A 154 -17.64 20.46 2.84
N ARG A 155 -16.70 20.41 1.90
CA ARG A 155 -16.60 21.34 0.76
C ARG A 155 -17.34 20.85 -0.48
N LEU A 156 -17.83 19.60 -0.49
CA LEU A 156 -18.68 19.09 -1.56
C LEU A 156 -20.12 19.59 -1.36
N THR A 157 -20.78 19.88 -2.48
CA THR A 157 -22.24 20.05 -2.50
C THR A 157 -22.94 18.73 -2.15
N GLU A 158 -24.23 18.77 -1.82
CA GLU A 158 -24.98 17.56 -1.46
C GLU A 158 -25.03 16.52 -2.60
N GLU A 159 -25.17 16.99 -3.85
CA GLU A 159 -25.12 16.12 -5.03
C GLU A 159 -23.73 15.47 -5.20
N GLU A 160 -22.66 16.24 -5.03
CA GLU A 160 -21.29 15.73 -5.07
C GLU A 160 -21.01 14.72 -3.96
N ARG A 161 -21.50 14.97 -2.76
CA ARG A 161 -21.40 14.05 -1.62
C ARG A 161 -22.12 12.74 -1.91
N GLY A 162 -23.32 12.80 -2.50
CA GLY A 162 -24.04 11.61 -2.97
C GLY A 162 -23.25 10.82 -4.03
N ARG A 163 -22.56 11.50 -4.94
CA ARG A 163 -21.68 10.87 -5.94
C ARG A 163 -20.43 10.26 -5.30
N TYR A 164 -19.80 10.95 -4.34
CA TYR A 164 -18.68 10.43 -3.56
C TYR A 164 -19.07 9.13 -2.85
N GLN A 165 -20.19 9.13 -2.13
CA GLN A 165 -20.57 7.98 -1.31
C GLN A 165 -20.84 6.74 -2.16
N LYS A 166 -21.63 6.86 -3.24
CA LYS A 166 -21.89 5.77 -4.18
C LYS A 166 -20.60 5.22 -4.81
N ALA A 167 -19.70 6.12 -5.18
CA ALA A 167 -18.39 5.75 -5.72
C ALA A 167 -17.55 5.01 -4.67
N TYR A 168 -17.48 5.54 -3.45
CA TYR A 168 -16.71 4.97 -2.34
C TYR A 168 -17.20 3.56 -2.02
N GLU A 169 -18.50 3.35 -1.82
CA GLU A 169 -19.08 2.04 -1.54
C GLU A 169 -18.81 1.03 -2.67
N SER A 170 -18.99 1.44 -3.93
CA SER A 170 -18.73 0.61 -5.10
C SER A 170 -17.26 0.19 -5.19
N PHE A 171 -16.33 1.14 -5.09
CA PHE A 171 -14.89 0.83 -5.14
C PHE A 171 -14.45 0.03 -3.93
N ARG A 172 -15.00 0.28 -2.74
CA ARG A 172 -14.68 -0.48 -1.53
C ARG A 172 -15.04 -1.95 -1.70
N ASN A 173 -16.24 -2.25 -2.21
CA ASN A 173 -16.66 -3.63 -2.47
C ASN A 173 -15.75 -4.32 -3.50
N ASP A 174 -15.41 -3.63 -4.59
CA ASP A 174 -14.52 -4.15 -5.64
C ASP A 174 -13.10 -4.41 -5.11
N VAL A 175 -12.51 -3.46 -4.40
CA VAL A 175 -11.18 -3.56 -3.81
C VAL A 175 -11.09 -4.65 -2.75
N MET A 176 -12.09 -4.79 -1.89
CA MET A 176 -12.14 -5.87 -0.89
C MET A 176 -12.25 -7.26 -1.52
N THR A 177 -12.95 -7.36 -2.66
CA THR A 177 -13.09 -8.62 -3.40
C THR A 177 -11.80 -8.99 -4.13
N ARG A 178 -11.16 -8.02 -4.80
CA ARG A 178 -9.93 -8.27 -5.59
C ARG A 178 -8.68 -8.47 -4.75
N TYR A 179 -8.60 -7.79 -3.61
CA TYR A 179 -7.41 -7.78 -2.76
C TYR A 179 -7.72 -8.33 -1.37
N ALA A 180 -8.45 -9.44 -1.28
CA ALA A 180 -8.75 -10.08 0.01
C ALA A 180 -7.46 -10.36 0.79
N VAL A 181 -7.49 -10.15 2.12
CA VAL A 181 -6.34 -10.51 2.97
C VAL A 181 -6.18 -12.04 2.85
N PRO A 182 -4.98 -12.57 2.55
CA PRO A 182 -4.76 -14.00 2.59
C PRO A 182 -5.19 -14.51 3.96
N SER A 183 -6.24 -15.34 4.02
CA SER A 183 -6.65 -15.96 5.26
C SER A 183 -5.45 -16.75 5.78
N MET A 184 -4.90 -16.35 6.93
CA MET A 184 -3.91 -17.15 7.64
C MET A 184 -4.49 -18.55 7.77
N LYS A 185 -4.01 -19.49 6.95
CA LYS A 185 -4.42 -20.89 7.04
C LYS A 185 -4.09 -21.30 8.45
N LYS A 186 -5.12 -21.52 9.28
CA LYS A 186 -4.96 -22.27 10.53
C LYS A 186 -4.40 -23.61 10.10
N THR A 187 -3.12 -23.84 10.36
CA THR A 187 -2.57 -25.19 10.46
C THR A 187 -3.37 -25.86 11.56
N ALA A 188 -4.47 -26.51 11.17
CA ALA A 188 -5.07 -27.53 12.00
C ALA A 188 -4.00 -28.61 12.12
N THR A 189 -3.37 -28.65 13.29
CA THR A 189 -2.62 -29.80 13.77
C THR A 189 -3.50 -31.03 13.61
N SER A 190 -3.23 -31.84 12.58
CA SER A 190 -3.74 -33.20 12.53
C SER A 190 -2.93 -34.02 13.52
N THR A 191 -3.38 -34.03 14.76
CA THR A 191 -3.07 -35.09 15.70
C THR A 191 -3.78 -36.35 15.21
N HIS A 192 -3.04 -37.25 14.57
CA HIS A 192 -3.35 -38.67 14.48
C HIS A 192 -2.02 -39.37 14.75
N ALA A 193 -1.82 -39.84 15.99
CA ALA A 193 -2.21 -41.16 16.49
C ALA A 193 -1.22 -42.23 16.01
#